data_AF-A0A2K3MVV4-F1
#
_entry.id   AF-A0A2K3MVV4-F1
#
_cell.length_a   1.000
_cell.length_b   1.000
_cell.length_c   1.000
_cell.angle_alpha   90.00
_cell.angle_beta   90.00
_cell.angle_gamma   90.00
#
_symmetry.space_group_name_H-M   'P 1'
#
loop_
_entity.id
_entity.type
_entity.pdbx_description
1 polymer ?
#
loop_
_entity_poly.entity_id
_entity_poly.type
_entity_poly.pdbx_seq_one_letter_code
_entity_poly.pdbx_strand_id
1 'polypeptide(L)'
;MCVCICFFHTNNGIELQSRWVCCFPKGGGASHSGGKKQNTAVRTEGGPTTQTEEAIGRKRKRKDTRTAQNKIEGVDHLAFERNKAQFDVNDMKIVWAGSHQEFVLSDQISRLVARDPVFQKDNRTALDRKELFKNTLRKAAHAWKRIIELRLNEQEASKVRTFVDQPAFTDIHWVMFVPTIKGQGTDEQQEKWLPLANNMQIIGCYAQTELGHGSNVQGLETTATFDPKTDEFIIHSPTLTSSKWWTGGLGKISTHAIVYARLITDGHDHGVH
;
A
#
# COMPACT_ATOMS: atom_id res chain seq x y z
N MET A 1 -19.21 -10.73 17.56
CA MET A 1 -18.32 -11.57 16.74
C MET A 1 -16.90 -11.34 17.24
N CYS A 2 -16.03 -12.35 17.22
CA CYS A 2 -14.65 -12.25 17.68
C CYS A 2 -13.76 -12.42 16.45
N VAL A 3 -12.90 -11.45 16.13
CA VAL A 3 -12.05 -11.55 14.92
C VAL A 3 -10.85 -12.44 15.23
N CYS A 4 -10.77 -13.60 14.59
CA CYS A 4 -9.61 -14.48 14.68
C CYS A 4 -8.52 -14.02 13.71
N ILE A 5 -7.43 -13.47 14.26
CA ILE A 5 -6.24 -13.09 13.48
C ILE A 5 -5.24 -14.24 13.50
N CYS A 6 -4.95 -14.77 12.33
CA CYS A 6 -4.04 -15.89 12.13
C CYS A 6 -2.62 -15.41 11.79
N PHE A 7 -1.62 -16.08 12.35
CA PHE A 7 -0.19 -15.80 12.12
C PHE A 7 0.44 -16.83 11.19
N PHE A 8 1.23 -16.38 10.21
CA PHE A 8 2.00 -17.29 9.36
C PHE A 8 3.34 -17.62 10.01
N HIS A 9 3.61 -18.92 10.23
CA HIS A 9 4.98 -19.42 10.37
C HIS A 9 5.36 -20.14 9.08
N THR A 10 6.32 -19.59 8.32
CA THR A 10 6.88 -20.30 7.16
C THR A 10 8.08 -21.10 7.62
N ASN A 11 7.88 -22.39 7.91
CA ASN A 11 9.00 -23.34 7.91
C ASN A 11 9.26 -23.78 6.47
N ASN A 12 10.52 -23.77 6.06
CA ASN A 12 10.96 -24.16 4.71
C ASN A 12 10.54 -25.61 4.40
N GLY A 13 9.44 -25.80 3.66
CA GLY A 13 9.01 -27.11 3.22
C GLY A 13 7.55 -27.11 2.76
N ILE A 14 7.26 -27.85 1.69
CA ILE A 14 5.95 -27.96 1.02
C ILE A 14 5.03 -28.85 1.88
N GLU A 15 4.65 -28.36 3.05
CA GLU A 15 3.67 -29.01 3.92
C GLU A 15 2.70 -27.95 4.43
N LEU A 16 1.52 -27.89 3.80
CA LEU A 16 0.40 -27.00 4.16
C LEU A 16 -0.32 -27.51 5.43
N GLN A 17 0.43 -27.89 6.45
CA GLN A 17 -0.07 -27.95 7.83
C GLN A 17 0.42 -26.70 8.56
N SER A 18 -0.09 -25.54 8.15
CA SER A 18 0.03 -24.33 8.93
C SER A 18 -0.82 -24.51 10.20
N ARG A 19 -0.16 -24.77 11.34
CA ARG A 19 -0.80 -24.71 12.65
C ARG A 19 -0.98 -23.24 12.99
N TRP A 20 -2.19 -22.73 12.84
CA TRP A 20 -2.53 -21.35 13.14
C TRP A 20 -2.93 -21.23 14.60
N VAL A 21 -2.24 -20.36 15.34
CA VAL A 21 -2.57 -20.09 16.74
C VAL A 21 -3.32 -18.76 16.80
N CYS A 22 -4.56 -18.79 17.31
CA CYS A 22 -5.30 -17.59 17.67
C CYS A 22 -4.80 -17.08 19.02
N CYS A 23 -4.04 -15.98 19.05
CA CYS A 23 -3.58 -15.40 20.31
C CYS A 23 -4.54 -14.32 20.83
N PHE A 24 -5.25 -14.59 21.91
CA PHE A 24 -5.80 -13.56 22.79
C PHE A 24 -4.65 -12.78 23.47
N PRO A 25 -4.73 -11.44 23.61
CA PRO A 25 -3.77 -10.71 24.43
C PRO A 25 -3.94 -11.11 25.90
N LYS A 26 -2.90 -11.72 26.48
CA LYS A 26 -2.73 -11.67 27.94
C LYS A 26 -2.24 -10.27 28.30
N GLY A 27 -2.89 -9.63 29.27
CA GLY A 27 -2.66 -8.23 29.63
C GLY A 27 -1.26 -7.91 30.18
N GLY A 28 -0.78 -6.71 29.85
CA GLY A 28 0.08 -5.88 30.72
C GLY A 28 1.57 -5.72 30.37
N GLY A 29 2.02 -4.46 30.25
CA GLY A 29 3.27 -4.02 30.91
C GLY A 29 4.41 -3.46 30.05
N ALA A 30 4.36 -2.15 29.77
CA ALA A 30 5.42 -1.13 29.64
C ALA A 30 6.91 -1.51 29.34
N SER A 31 7.55 -0.79 28.41
CA SER A 31 8.47 0.33 28.74
C SER A 31 9.38 0.77 27.56
N HIS A 32 9.74 2.06 27.59
CA HIS A 32 10.51 2.85 26.63
C HIS A 32 12.02 2.59 26.67
N SER A 33 12.70 2.78 25.53
CA SER A 33 13.94 3.57 25.35
C SER A 33 14.34 3.50 23.86
N GLY A 34 14.80 4.53 23.15
CA GLY A 34 15.42 5.79 23.53
C GLY A 34 16.90 5.78 23.14
N GLY A 35 17.24 6.18 21.90
CA GLY A 35 18.64 6.27 21.45
C GLY A 35 18.83 7.14 20.20
N LYS A 36 19.39 8.34 20.38
CA LYS A 36 19.74 9.33 19.34
C LYS A 36 21.17 9.15 18.84
N LYS A 37 21.32 9.36 17.52
CA LYS A 37 22.37 10.07 16.75
C LYS A 37 23.81 10.08 17.25
N GLN A 38 24.75 9.89 16.30
CA GLN A 38 25.89 10.79 16.15
C GLN A 38 26.29 10.96 14.68
N ASN A 39 26.51 12.23 14.32
CA ASN A 39 27.03 12.76 13.06
C ASN A 39 28.51 13.03 13.28
N THR A 40 29.36 12.76 12.30
CA THR A 40 30.71 13.33 12.22
C THR A 40 30.93 13.86 10.80
N ALA A 41 30.93 15.18 10.69
CA ALA A 41 31.58 15.92 9.62
C ALA A 41 33.03 16.18 10.04
N VAL A 42 33.94 16.39 9.09
CA VAL A 42 35.04 17.37 9.20
C VAL A 42 35.74 17.56 7.84
N ARG A 43 35.79 18.84 7.47
CA ARG A 43 36.80 19.67 6.77
C ARG A 43 37.24 19.41 5.32
N THR A 44 36.86 20.44 4.54
CA THR A 44 37.54 21.21 3.50
C THR A 44 39.02 21.56 3.73
N GLU A 45 39.74 21.71 2.62
CA GLU A 45 40.73 22.75 2.21
C GLU A 45 41.31 22.29 0.86
N GLY A 46 41.69 23.06 -0.16
CA GLY A 46 41.78 24.48 -0.49
C GLY A 46 42.28 24.57 -1.96
N GLY A 47 41.96 25.65 -2.68
CA GLY A 47 42.47 25.93 -4.05
C GLY A 47 43.98 26.26 -4.08
N PRO A 48 44.59 26.54 -5.25
CA PRO A 48 44.30 27.78 -5.99
C PRO A 48 44.31 27.72 -7.56
N THR A 49 43.66 28.75 -8.12
CA THR A 49 43.87 29.57 -9.36
C THR A 49 45.21 29.41 -10.12
N THR A 50 45.41 29.68 -11.42
CA THR A 50 44.71 30.36 -12.55
C THR A 50 45.61 30.22 -13.81
N GLN A 51 45.07 30.55 -14.99
CA GLN A 51 45.69 31.15 -16.22
C GLN A 51 45.34 30.35 -17.50
N THR A 52 44.34 30.82 -18.26
CA THR A 52 44.41 31.68 -19.47
C THR A 52 45.00 31.00 -20.70
N GLU A 53 44.18 30.86 -21.75
CA GLU A 53 44.61 31.12 -23.13
C GLU A 53 43.39 31.33 -24.04
N GLU A 54 43.36 32.51 -24.67
CA GLU A 54 42.43 32.92 -25.72
C GLU A 54 42.81 32.28 -27.05
N ALA A 55 41.82 31.79 -27.80
CA ALA A 55 41.98 31.51 -29.23
C ALA A 55 40.80 32.09 -30.02
N ILE A 56 41.10 33.14 -30.78
CA ILE A 56 40.24 33.85 -31.71
C ILE A 56 40.02 33.00 -32.97
N GLY A 57 38.75 32.73 -33.33
CA GLY A 57 38.41 31.93 -34.51
C GLY A 57 37.03 32.24 -35.10
N ARG A 58 36.97 33.22 -36.01
CA ARG A 58 35.99 33.45 -37.11
C ARG A 58 34.52 33.07 -36.87
N LYS A 59 33.70 34.08 -36.53
CA LYS A 59 32.23 34.05 -36.63
C LYS A 59 31.78 33.85 -38.08
N ARG A 60 31.43 32.62 -38.46
CA ARG A 60 30.49 32.37 -39.58
C ARG A 60 29.07 32.48 -39.01
N LYS A 61 28.28 33.44 -39.50
CA LYS A 61 26.83 33.52 -39.26
C LYS A 61 26.16 32.24 -39.78
N ARG A 62 26.07 31.20 -38.94
CA ARG A 62 25.04 30.17 -39.10
C ARG A 62 23.73 30.82 -38.68
N LYS A 63 22.80 30.96 -39.64
CA LYS A 63 21.38 31.21 -39.33
C LYS A 63 20.99 30.18 -38.27
N ASP A 64 20.68 30.69 -37.08
CA ASP A 64 20.31 29.88 -35.93
C ASP A 64 18.91 29.30 -36.18
N THR A 65 18.86 28.15 -36.87
CA THR A 65 17.63 27.34 -36.99
C THR A 65 17.33 26.59 -35.69
N ARG A 66 18.21 26.68 -34.69
CA ARG A 66 18.05 26.04 -33.38
C ARG A 66 17.08 26.78 -32.46
N THR A 67 16.89 28.09 -32.66
CA THR A 67 15.97 28.91 -31.87
C THR A 67 14.48 28.65 -32.17
N ALA A 68 14.16 28.06 -33.33
CA ALA A 68 12.80 27.67 -33.69
C ALA A 68 12.42 26.26 -33.21
N GLN A 69 13.42 25.37 -33.04
CA GLN A 69 13.19 23.98 -32.61
C GLN A 69 12.87 23.88 -31.10
N ASN A 70 13.32 24.83 -30.28
CA ASN A 70 13.03 24.87 -28.84
C ASN A 70 11.66 25.49 -28.48
N LYS A 71 10.83 25.89 -29.46
CA LYS A 71 9.53 26.53 -29.21
C LYS A 71 8.31 25.59 -29.31
N ILE A 72 8.55 24.30 -29.57
CA ILE A 72 7.50 23.28 -29.76
C ILE A 72 7.20 22.53 -28.45
N GLU A 73 8.03 22.69 -27.41
CA GLU A 73 7.81 22.02 -26.13
C GLU A 73 6.63 22.64 -25.38
N GLY A 74 5.54 21.87 -25.24
CA GLY A 74 4.38 22.24 -24.44
C GLY A 74 3.25 22.96 -25.19
N VAL A 75 3.24 22.97 -26.53
CA VAL A 75 2.12 23.51 -27.30
C VAL A 75 0.87 22.66 -27.09
N ASP A 76 -0.23 23.32 -26.72
CA ASP A 76 -1.53 22.66 -26.57
C ASP A 76 -2.20 22.43 -27.93
N HIS A 77 -1.97 21.26 -28.52
CA HIS A 77 -2.60 20.87 -29.79
C HIS A 77 -4.12 20.65 -29.70
N LEU A 78 -4.70 20.58 -28.49
CA LEU A 78 -6.12 20.42 -28.27
C LEU A 78 -6.83 21.74 -27.92
N ALA A 79 -6.14 22.88 -27.99
CA ALA A 79 -6.71 24.20 -27.66
C ALA A 79 -7.97 24.52 -28.48
N PHE A 80 -7.96 24.19 -29.78
CA PHE A 80 -9.12 24.38 -30.66
C PHE A 80 -10.36 23.62 -30.16
N GLU A 81 -10.20 22.38 -29.71
CA GLU A 81 -11.31 21.57 -29.17
C GLU A 81 -11.76 22.08 -27.80
N ARG A 82 -10.83 22.51 -26.93
CA ARG A 82 -11.17 23.09 -25.62
C ARG A 82 -12.01 24.36 -25.75
N ASN A 83 -11.78 25.17 -26.79
CA ASN A 83 -12.55 26.38 -27.07
C ASN A 83 -13.98 26.11 -27.56
N LYS A 84 -14.32 24.86 -27.94
CA LYS A 84 -15.70 24.48 -28.31
C LYS A 84 -16.58 24.20 -27.10
N ALA A 85 -16.01 24.09 -25.89
CA ALA A 85 -16.79 23.82 -24.68
C ALA A 85 -17.78 24.95 -24.41
N GLN A 86 -19.04 24.60 -24.20
CA GLN A 86 -20.14 25.55 -23.91
C GLN A 86 -20.43 25.66 -22.41
N PHE A 87 -19.48 25.23 -21.57
CA PHE A 87 -19.53 25.31 -20.11
C PHE A 87 -18.12 25.54 -19.56
N ASP A 88 -18.01 26.08 -18.34
CA ASP A 88 -16.70 26.22 -17.68
C ASP A 88 -16.24 24.86 -17.14
N VAL A 89 -15.11 24.38 -17.66
CA VAL A 89 -14.49 23.11 -17.22
C VAL A 89 -14.06 23.16 -15.75
N ASN A 90 -13.77 24.33 -15.19
CA ASN A 90 -13.37 24.45 -13.79
C ASN A 90 -14.54 24.20 -12.84
N ASP A 91 -15.74 24.66 -13.18
CA ASP A 91 -16.96 24.33 -12.43
C ASP A 91 -17.25 22.83 -12.52
N MET A 92 -17.08 22.24 -13.72
CA MET A 92 -17.28 20.80 -13.92
C MET A 92 -16.28 19.94 -13.12
N LYS A 93 -15.04 20.39 -12.94
CA LYS A 93 -14.06 19.69 -12.08
C LYS A 93 -14.53 19.61 -10.63
N ILE A 94 -15.17 20.67 -10.13
CA ILE A 94 -15.71 20.71 -8.77
C ILE A 94 -16.88 19.75 -8.64
N VAL A 95 -17.78 19.73 -9.63
CA VAL A 95 -18.90 18.77 -9.69
C VAL A 95 -18.38 17.33 -9.71
N TRP A 96 -17.39 17.03 -10.54
CA TRP A 96 -16.78 15.70 -10.62
C TRP A 96 -16.10 15.27 -9.31
N ALA A 97 -15.40 16.20 -8.65
CA ALA A 97 -14.77 15.94 -7.36
C ALA A 97 -15.80 15.84 -6.21
N GLY A 98 -17.04 16.30 -6.41
CA GLY A 98 -18.10 16.33 -5.42
C GLY A 98 -18.06 17.54 -4.47
N SER A 99 -16.92 18.23 -4.34
CA SER A 99 -16.80 19.51 -3.62
C SER A 99 -15.54 20.27 -4.00
N HIS A 100 -15.51 21.58 -3.71
CA HIS A 100 -14.31 22.39 -3.94
C HIS A 100 -13.12 21.94 -3.07
N GLN A 101 -13.38 21.56 -1.81
CA GLN A 101 -12.35 21.07 -0.90
C GLN A 101 -11.72 19.77 -1.43
N GLU A 102 -12.56 18.84 -1.89
CA GLU A 102 -12.10 17.57 -2.45
C GLU A 102 -11.31 17.77 -3.75
N PHE A 103 -11.73 18.71 -4.61
CA PHE A 103 -11.00 19.09 -5.81
C PHE A 103 -9.58 19.60 -5.48
N VAL A 104 -9.48 20.59 -4.58
CA VAL A 104 -8.19 21.19 -4.19
C VAL A 104 -7.26 20.15 -3.60
N LEU A 105 -7.76 19.33 -2.67
CA LEU A 105 -6.99 18.27 -2.05
C LEU A 105 -6.50 17.24 -3.09
N SER A 106 -7.39 16.81 -3.98
CA SER A 106 -7.07 15.85 -5.05
C SER A 106 -6.01 16.39 -6.01
N ASP A 107 -6.16 17.63 -6.48
CA ASP A 107 -5.21 18.28 -7.38
C ASP A 107 -3.82 18.42 -6.71
N GLN A 108 -3.77 18.87 -5.46
CA GLN A 108 -2.52 19.00 -4.70
C GLN A 108 -1.78 17.67 -4.55
N ILE A 109 -2.47 16.61 -4.08
CA ILE A 109 -1.84 15.30 -3.89
C ILE A 109 -1.47 14.66 -5.24
N SER A 110 -2.27 14.84 -6.29
CA SER A 110 -1.95 14.33 -7.63
C SER A 110 -0.63 14.93 -8.15
N ARG A 111 -0.42 16.24 -7.97
CA ARG A 111 0.82 16.93 -8.36
C ARG A 111 2.00 16.51 -7.50
N LEU A 112 1.78 16.30 -6.20
CA LEU A 112 2.81 15.79 -5.28
C LEU A 112 3.34 14.43 -5.78
N VAL A 113 2.43 13.51 -6.12
CA VAL A 113 2.80 12.19 -6.61
C VAL A 113 3.46 12.27 -8.00
N ALA A 114 2.88 13.04 -8.92
CA ALA A 114 3.38 13.15 -10.30
C ALA A 114 4.81 13.75 -10.39
N ARG A 115 5.20 14.59 -9.42
CA ARG A 115 6.55 15.19 -9.38
C ARG A 115 7.61 14.31 -8.72
N ASP A 116 7.21 13.26 -8.00
CA ASP A 116 8.15 12.38 -7.31
C ASP A 116 8.65 11.29 -8.25
N PRO A 117 9.95 11.26 -8.60
CA PRO A 117 10.49 10.26 -9.53
C PRO A 117 10.32 8.82 -9.05
N VAL A 118 10.19 8.58 -7.73
CA VAL A 118 9.98 7.22 -7.21
C VAL A 118 8.62 6.68 -7.64
N PHE A 119 7.61 7.52 -7.86
CA PHE A 119 6.27 7.10 -8.25
C PHE A 119 6.08 6.97 -9.77
N GLN A 120 7.07 7.34 -10.57
CA GLN A 120 7.06 7.17 -12.03
C GLN A 120 6.66 5.72 -12.43
N LYS A 121 5.80 5.61 -13.44
CA LYS A 121 5.13 4.34 -13.83
C LYS A 121 5.01 4.11 -15.34
N ASP A 122 5.66 4.94 -16.15
CA ASP A 122 5.71 4.83 -17.61
C ASP A 122 6.44 3.56 -18.07
N ASN A 123 7.47 3.11 -17.33
CA ASN A 123 8.20 1.88 -17.63
C ASN A 123 7.59 0.60 -17.04
N ARG A 124 6.40 0.68 -16.42
CA ARG A 124 5.80 -0.45 -15.67
C ARG A 124 5.67 -1.73 -16.50
N THR A 125 5.29 -1.61 -17.76
CA THR A 125 5.07 -2.75 -18.68
C THR A 125 6.37 -3.38 -19.18
N ALA A 126 7.50 -2.71 -18.99
CA ALA A 126 8.82 -3.21 -19.38
C ALA A 126 9.51 -4.01 -18.27
N LEU A 127 8.99 -3.98 -17.04
CA LEU A 127 9.55 -4.69 -15.89
C LEU A 127 9.08 -6.14 -15.85
N ASP A 128 9.97 -7.06 -15.48
CA ASP A 128 9.57 -8.44 -15.20
C ASP A 128 8.73 -8.54 -13.91
N ARG A 129 8.16 -9.72 -13.63
CA ARG A 129 7.29 -9.92 -12.45
C ARG A 129 8.02 -9.65 -11.12
N LYS A 130 9.28 -10.07 -10.97
CA LYS A 130 10.05 -9.91 -9.73
C LYS A 130 10.44 -8.44 -9.54
N GLU A 131 10.88 -7.78 -10.61
CA GLU A 131 11.25 -6.38 -10.64
C GLU A 131 10.04 -5.48 -10.37
N LEU A 132 8.91 -5.76 -11.03
CA LEU A 132 7.66 -5.04 -10.79
C LEU A 132 7.23 -5.18 -9.32
N PHE A 133 7.28 -6.40 -8.77
CA PHE A 133 6.94 -6.63 -7.37
C PHE A 133 7.87 -5.88 -6.41
N LYS A 134 9.19 -5.95 -6.63
CA LYS A 134 10.18 -5.20 -5.85
C LYS A 134 9.96 -3.69 -5.96
N ASN A 135 9.63 -3.19 -7.14
CA ASN A 135 9.30 -1.79 -7.38
C ASN A 135 8.02 -1.38 -6.63
N THR A 136 6.99 -2.23 -6.59
CA THR A 136 5.78 -2.01 -5.77
C THR A 136 6.14 -1.85 -4.30
N LEU A 137 7.00 -2.72 -3.75
CA LEU A 137 7.45 -2.60 -2.35
C LEU A 137 8.21 -1.30 -2.09
N ARG A 138 9.12 -0.93 -3.01
CA ARG A 138 9.84 0.35 -2.94
C ARG A 138 8.88 1.54 -2.90
N LYS A 139 7.89 1.57 -3.79
CA LYS A 139 6.89 2.65 -3.84
C LYS A 139 6.02 2.68 -2.59
N ALA A 140 5.57 1.53 -2.09
CA ALA A 140 4.76 1.47 -0.88
C ALA A 140 5.53 1.98 0.36
N ALA A 141 6.79 1.56 0.51
CA ALA A 141 7.66 2.04 1.60
C ALA A 141 7.94 3.55 1.48
N HIS A 142 8.19 4.03 0.26
CA HIS A 142 8.39 5.46 0.02
C HIS A 142 7.12 6.27 0.30
N ALA A 143 5.95 5.82 -0.15
CA ALA A 143 4.67 6.45 0.15
C ALA A 143 4.45 6.56 1.66
N TRP A 144 4.71 5.50 2.43
CA TRP A 144 4.63 5.54 3.89
C TRP A 144 5.57 6.57 4.51
N LYS A 145 6.83 6.61 4.04
CA LYS A 145 7.81 7.62 4.47
C LYS A 145 7.30 9.04 4.18
N ARG A 146 6.76 9.29 2.98
CA ARG A 146 6.23 10.62 2.59
C ARG A 146 5.02 11.02 3.43
N ILE A 147 4.11 10.09 3.73
CA ILE A 147 2.97 10.32 4.62
C ILE A 147 3.45 10.81 6.00
N ILE A 148 4.46 10.16 6.58
CA ILE A 148 5.02 10.56 7.88
C ILE A 148 5.73 11.93 7.79
N GLU A 149 6.61 12.11 6.81
CA GLU A 149 7.41 13.34 6.68
C GLU A 149 6.56 14.58 6.43
N LEU A 150 5.50 14.43 5.63
CA LEU A 150 4.56 15.52 5.30
C LEU A 150 3.40 15.62 6.31
N ARG A 151 3.34 14.71 7.30
CA ARG A 151 2.27 14.64 8.31
C ARG A 151 0.88 14.58 7.67
N LEU A 152 0.74 13.77 6.63
CA LEU A 152 -0.51 13.62 5.92
C LEU A 152 -1.53 12.91 6.82
N ASN A 153 -2.76 13.41 6.81
CA ASN A 153 -3.89 12.74 7.44
C ASN A 153 -4.36 11.51 6.63
N GLU A 154 -5.34 10.78 7.14
CA GLU A 154 -5.82 9.54 6.51
C GLU A 154 -6.41 9.76 5.10
N GLN A 155 -7.13 10.86 4.88
CA GLN A 155 -7.73 11.19 3.59
C GLN A 155 -6.64 11.53 2.55
N GLU A 156 -5.66 12.33 2.94
CA GLU A 156 -4.47 12.65 2.12
C GLU A 156 -3.66 11.39 1.80
N ALA A 157 -3.39 10.56 2.80
CA ALA A 157 -2.67 9.30 2.63
C ALA A 157 -3.39 8.33 1.68
N SER A 158 -4.73 8.28 1.75
CA SER A 158 -5.55 7.51 0.82
C SER A 158 -5.37 8.01 -0.62
N LYS A 159 -5.43 9.32 -0.83
CA LYS A 159 -5.18 9.93 -2.15
C LYS A 159 -3.77 9.68 -2.67
N VAL A 160 -2.75 9.69 -1.82
CA VAL A 160 -1.38 9.32 -2.23
C VAL A 160 -1.39 7.91 -2.83
N ARG A 161 -2.00 6.94 -2.14
CA ARG A 161 -2.11 5.56 -2.66
C ARG A 161 -2.87 5.51 -3.99
N THR A 162 -4.00 6.22 -4.09
CA THR A 162 -4.77 6.31 -5.34
C THR A 162 -3.95 6.84 -6.50
N PHE A 163 -3.21 7.93 -6.32
CA PHE A 163 -2.44 8.55 -7.40
C PHE A 163 -1.11 7.84 -7.71
N VAL A 164 -0.56 7.06 -6.77
CA VAL A 164 0.53 6.12 -7.06
C VAL A 164 0.07 5.06 -8.07
N ASP A 165 -1.24 4.74 -8.06
CA ASP A 165 -1.92 3.96 -9.10
C ASP A 165 -1.21 2.64 -9.39
N GLN A 166 -0.84 1.92 -8.32
CA GLN A 166 -0.13 0.65 -8.41
C GLN A 166 -0.69 -0.32 -7.35
N PRO A 167 -1.45 -1.36 -7.75
CA PRO A 167 -2.00 -2.31 -6.82
C PRO A 167 -0.94 -2.92 -5.91
N ALA A 168 -1.18 -2.89 -4.60
CA ALA A 168 -0.22 -3.27 -3.58
C ALA A 168 -0.89 -3.94 -2.37
N PHE A 169 -0.08 -4.55 -1.52
CA PHE A 169 -0.55 -5.18 -0.27
C PHE A 169 -1.22 -4.18 0.68
N THR A 170 -0.85 -2.90 0.59
CA THR A 170 -1.43 -1.81 1.40
C THR A 170 -2.92 -1.63 1.14
N ASP A 171 -3.40 -1.96 -0.05
CA ASP A 171 -4.81 -1.77 -0.42
C ASP A 171 -5.68 -2.68 0.44
N ILE A 172 -5.38 -3.98 0.47
CA ILE A 172 -6.11 -4.94 1.32
C ILE A 172 -5.90 -4.66 2.81
N HIS A 173 -4.71 -4.18 3.20
CA HIS A 173 -4.45 -3.83 4.59
C HIS A 173 -5.39 -2.72 5.10
N TRP A 174 -5.47 -1.61 4.37
CA TRP A 174 -6.25 -0.44 4.79
C TRP A 174 -7.74 -0.53 4.45
N VAL A 175 -8.11 -1.22 3.37
CA VAL A 175 -9.51 -1.28 2.90
C VAL A 175 -10.26 -2.45 3.53
N MET A 176 -9.58 -3.55 3.88
CA MET A 176 -10.24 -4.74 4.41
C MET A 176 -9.75 -5.08 5.82
N PHE A 177 -8.45 -5.32 6.02
CA PHE A 177 -7.95 -5.82 7.29
C PHE A 177 -8.25 -4.89 8.47
N VAL A 178 -7.88 -3.60 8.37
CA VAL A 178 -8.14 -2.62 9.42
C VAL A 178 -9.65 -2.40 9.65
N PRO A 179 -10.49 -2.16 8.61
CA PRO A 179 -11.93 -2.00 8.80
C PRO A 179 -12.63 -3.23 9.38
N THR A 180 -12.20 -4.46 9.03
CA THR A 180 -12.78 -5.66 9.60
C THR A 180 -12.51 -5.76 11.10
N ILE A 181 -11.30 -5.41 11.56
CA ILE A 181 -11.02 -5.35 13.01
C ILE A 181 -11.91 -4.30 13.69
N LYS A 182 -12.06 -3.11 13.10
CA LYS A 182 -12.93 -2.05 13.65
C LYS A 182 -14.41 -2.46 13.71
N GLY A 183 -14.90 -3.13 12.67
CA GLY A 183 -16.32 -3.44 12.52
C GLY A 183 -16.78 -4.73 13.18
N GLN A 184 -15.86 -5.69 13.38
CA GLN A 184 -16.20 -7.04 13.86
C GLN A 184 -15.42 -7.44 15.12
N GLY A 185 -14.37 -6.71 15.49
CA GLY A 185 -13.57 -6.99 16.68
C GLY A 185 -14.20 -6.41 17.94
N THR A 186 -14.00 -7.08 19.08
CA THR A 186 -14.34 -6.51 20.39
C THR A 186 -13.43 -5.33 20.73
N ASP A 187 -13.82 -4.51 21.71
CA ASP A 187 -13.01 -3.35 22.14
C ASP A 187 -11.59 -3.76 22.53
N GLU A 188 -11.42 -4.85 23.27
CA GLU A 188 -10.11 -5.41 23.64
C GLU A 188 -9.28 -5.82 22.40
N GLN A 189 -9.91 -6.44 21.41
CA GLN A 189 -9.24 -6.81 20.16
C GLN A 189 -8.83 -5.57 19.37
N GLN A 190 -9.69 -4.55 19.32
CA GLN A 190 -9.40 -3.29 18.66
C GLN A 190 -8.22 -2.58 19.33
N GLU A 191 -8.22 -2.48 20.66
CA GLU A 191 -7.13 -1.90 21.45
C GLU A 191 -5.80 -2.63 21.25
N LYS A 192 -5.81 -3.96 21.11
CA LYS A 192 -4.60 -4.73 20.83
C LYS A 192 -4.12 -4.56 19.39
N TRP A 193 -4.99 -4.79 18.41
CA TRP A 193 -4.56 -5.01 17.02
C TRP A 193 -4.53 -3.75 16.17
N LEU A 194 -5.42 -2.79 16.40
CA LEU A 194 -5.47 -1.56 15.58
C LEU A 194 -4.22 -0.71 15.75
N PRO A 195 -3.64 -0.49 16.95
CA PRO A 195 -2.39 0.26 17.06
C PRO A 195 -1.24 -0.40 16.30
N LEU A 196 -1.16 -1.74 16.33
CA LEU A 196 -0.13 -2.48 15.60
C LEU A 196 -0.31 -2.35 14.08
N ALA A 197 -1.55 -2.48 13.60
CA ALA A 197 -1.89 -2.36 12.18
C ALA A 197 -1.69 -0.92 11.67
N ASN A 198 -2.21 0.07 12.40
CA ASN A 198 -2.15 1.48 12.04
C ASN A 198 -0.70 2.00 11.99
N ASN A 199 0.19 1.44 12.81
CA ASN A 199 1.62 1.77 12.80
C ASN A 199 2.44 0.88 11.85
N MET A 200 1.80 0.05 11.04
CA MET A 200 2.44 -0.91 10.13
C MET A 200 3.44 -1.86 10.83
N GLN A 201 3.24 -2.11 12.13
CA GLN A 201 4.00 -3.11 12.91
C GLN A 201 3.55 -4.53 12.55
N ILE A 202 2.30 -4.67 12.11
CA ILE A 202 1.77 -5.87 11.46
C ILE A 202 1.20 -5.51 10.09
N ILE A 203 1.32 -6.42 9.13
CA ILE A 203 0.72 -6.26 7.80
C ILE A 203 -0.30 -7.37 7.63
N GLY A 204 -1.57 -6.99 7.71
CA GLY A 204 -2.68 -7.90 7.52
C GLY A 204 -3.19 -8.04 6.09
N CYS A 205 -3.90 -9.13 5.81
CA CYS A 205 -4.73 -9.33 4.63
C CYS A 205 -6.08 -9.95 4.98
N TYR A 206 -6.97 -10.07 3.99
CA TYR A 206 -8.34 -10.58 4.14
C TYR A 206 -8.53 -11.90 3.37
N ALA A 207 -8.46 -13.02 4.10
CA ALA A 207 -8.46 -14.37 3.55
C ALA A 207 -9.85 -15.01 3.65
N GLN A 208 -10.75 -14.62 2.74
CA GLN A 208 -12.09 -15.19 2.64
C GLN A 208 -12.18 -16.23 1.53
N THR A 209 -11.96 -15.81 0.27
CA THR A 209 -12.10 -16.65 -0.92
C THR A 209 -11.22 -17.89 -0.86
N GLU A 210 -11.80 -19.00 -1.28
CA GLU A 210 -11.16 -20.30 -1.45
C GLU A 210 -11.12 -20.67 -2.93
N LEU A 211 -10.32 -21.68 -3.28
CA LEU A 211 -10.26 -22.19 -4.65
C LEU A 211 -11.64 -22.69 -5.12
N GLY A 212 -12.41 -23.34 -4.25
CA GLY A 212 -13.76 -23.84 -4.55
C GLY A 212 -14.88 -22.79 -4.41
N HIS A 213 -14.66 -21.73 -3.63
CA HIS A 213 -15.73 -20.84 -3.18
C HIS A 213 -15.31 -19.36 -3.15
N GLY A 214 -15.92 -18.57 -4.03
CA GLY A 214 -15.78 -17.10 -4.06
C GLY A 214 -17.11 -16.39 -3.78
N SER A 215 -18.04 -16.42 -4.74
CA SER A 215 -19.34 -15.76 -4.59
C SER A 215 -20.22 -16.41 -3.52
N ASN A 216 -20.17 -17.73 -3.37
CA ASN A 216 -20.91 -18.46 -2.34
C ASN A 216 -20.09 -18.57 -1.05
N VAL A 217 -20.09 -17.51 -0.24
CA VAL A 217 -19.36 -17.46 1.05
C VAL A 217 -19.88 -18.51 2.03
N GLN A 218 -21.17 -18.83 2.03
CA GLN A 218 -21.73 -19.85 2.92
C GLN A 218 -21.21 -21.27 2.61
N GLY A 219 -20.62 -21.46 1.43
CA GLY A 219 -20.01 -22.73 1.00
C GLY A 219 -18.54 -22.91 1.40
N LEU A 220 -17.91 -21.95 2.08
CA LEU A 220 -16.50 -22.08 2.49
C LEU A 220 -16.26 -23.37 3.28
N GLU A 221 -15.11 -24.00 3.03
CA GLU A 221 -14.71 -25.30 3.56
C GLU A 221 -13.68 -25.21 4.69
N THR A 222 -12.89 -24.12 4.76
CA THR A 222 -11.94 -23.92 5.87
C THR A 222 -12.69 -23.97 7.20
N THR A 223 -12.19 -24.74 8.17
CA THR A 223 -12.80 -24.87 9.49
C THR A 223 -11.99 -24.15 10.56
N ALA A 224 -12.69 -23.68 11.59
CA ALA A 224 -12.14 -23.18 12.85
C ALA A 224 -12.78 -23.96 14.00
N THR A 225 -12.11 -25.02 14.45
CA THR A 225 -12.64 -25.89 15.51
C THR A 225 -12.10 -25.48 16.87
N PHE A 226 -12.98 -25.22 17.84
CA PHE A 226 -12.58 -24.86 19.20
C PHE A 226 -12.03 -26.08 19.96
N ASP A 227 -10.84 -25.96 20.55
CA ASP A 227 -10.27 -26.94 21.47
C ASP A 227 -10.37 -26.43 22.93
N PRO A 228 -11.30 -26.97 23.74
CA PRO A 228 -11.48 -26.52 25.12
C PRO A 228 -10.30 -26.88 26.03
N LYS A 229 -9.38 -27.77 25.62
CA LYS A 229 -8.22 -28.14 26.43
C LYS A 229 -7.14 -27.07 26.41
N THR A 230 -7.00 -26.36 25.29
CA THR A 230 -5.98 -25.32 25.11
C THR A 230 -6.56 -23.92 25.07
N ASP A 231 -7.90 -23.79 24.99
CA ASP A 231 -8.60 -22.50 24.80
C ASP A 231 -8.18 -21.81 23.49
N GLU A 232 -8.10 -22.60 22.42
CA GLU A 232 -7.63 -22.15 21.10
C GLU A 232 -8.56 -22.63 19.98
N PHE A 233 -8.49 -21.96 18.83
CA PHE A 233 -9.11 -22.43 17.59
C PHE A 233 -8.08 -23.13 16.70
N ILE A 234 -8.43 -24.32 16.24
CA ILE A 234 -7.66 -25.07 15.24
C ILE A 234 -8.20 -24.69 13.85
N ILE A 235 -7.43 -23.91 13.11
CA ILE A 235 -7.76 -23.57 11.73
C ILE A 235 -7.24 -24.66 10.79
N HIS A 236 -8.13 -25.23 9.97
CA HIS A 236 -7.79 -26.33 9.08
C HIS A 236 -8.37 -26.13 7.68
N SER A 237 -7.57 -26.46 6.66
CA SER A 237 -7.97 -26.53 5.25
C SER A 237 -8.11 -28.01 4.88
N PRO A 238 -9.33 -28.60 4.99
CA PRO A 238 -9.52 -30.05 4.86
C PRO A 238 -9.27 -30.61 3.46
N THR A 239 -9.39 -29.76 2.43
CA THR A 239 -9.33 -30.16 1.02
C THR A 239 -8.46 -29.19 0.23
N LEU A 240 -8.01 -29.59 -0.96
CA LEU A 240 -7.33 -28.65 -1.86
C LEU A 240 -8.24 -27.46 -2.21
N THR A 241 -9.54 -27.67 -2.38
CA THR A 241 -10.52 -26.63 -2.73
C THR A 241 -10.74 -25.62 -1.60
N SER A 242 -10.50 -26.02 -0.34
CA SER A 242 -10.51 -25.14 0.84
C SER A 242 -9.30 -24.21 0.95
N SER A 243 -8.31 -24.33 0.06
CA SER A 243 -7.12 -23.46 0.08
C SER A 243 -7.53 -22.01 -0.17
N LYS A 244 -7.13 -21.09 0.71
CA LYS A 244 -7.36 -19.65 0.50
C LYS A 244 -6.66 -19.18 -0.77
N TRP A 245 -7.41 -18.48 -1.61
CA TRP A 245 -6.99 -18.12 -2.97
C TRP A 245 -7.39 -16.69 -3.32
N TRP A 246 -6.65 -16.05 -4.23
CA TRP A 246 -6.77 -14.64 -4.66
C TRP A 246 -6.39 -13.53 -3.66
N THR A 247 -6.24 -13.81 -2.36
CA THR A 247 -6.01 -12.76 -1.36
C THR A 247 -4.79 -11.88 -1.66
N GLY A 248 -5.04 -10.59 -1.91
CA GLY A 248 -3.97 -9.61 -2.11
C GLY A 248 -3.08 -9.47 -0.87
N GLY A 249 -1.76 -9.43 -1.07
CA GLY A 249 -0.77 -9.36 0.03
C GLY A 249 -0.38 -10.70 0.65
N LEU A 250 -1.28 -11.70 0.61
CA LEU A 250 -1.10 -13.03 1.23
C LEU A 250 0.17 -13.76 0.75
N GLY A 251 0.44 -13.71 -0.56
CA GLY A 251 1.45 -14.59 -1.14
C GLY A 251 2.87 -14.39 -0.61
N LYS A 252 3.25 -13.17 -0.20
CA LYS A 252 4.64 -12.84 0.18
C LYS A 252 4.82 -11.72 1.22
N ILE A 253 3.79 -10.96 1.57
CA ILE A 253 3.98 -9.73 2.37
C ILE A 253 3.29 -9.78 3.72
N SER A 254 2.01 -10.14 3.74
CA SER A 254 1.22 -10.09 4.96
C SER A 254 1.78 -11.05 6.01
N THR A 255 1.98 -10.54 7.21
CA THR A 255 2.42 -11.31 8.38
C THR A 255 1.23 -11.92 9.13
N HIS A 256 0.05 -11.32 8.94
CA HIS A 256 -1.20 -11.73 9.57
C HIS A 256 -2.33 -11.79 8.54
N ALA A 257 -3.39 -12.52 8.85
CA ALA A 257 -4.62 -12.53 8.06
C ALA A 257 -5.85 -12.62 8.96
N ILE A 258 -6.94 -12.01 8.51
CA ILE A 258 -8.28 -12.36 8.98
C ILE A 258 -8.77 -13.49 8.08
N VAL A 259 -9.00 -14.66 8.66
CA VAL A 259 -9.40 -15.86 7.94
C VAL A 259 -10.86 -16.11 8.22
N TYR A 260 -11.67 -16.19 7.16
CA TYR A 260 -13.06 -16.61 7.29
C TYR A 260 -13.16 -18.12 7.22
N ALA A 261 -13.84 -18.72 8.19
CA ALA A 261 -13.92 -20.17 8.32
C ALA A 261 -15.26 -20.59 8.95
N ARG A 262 -15.60 -21.86 8.79
CA ARG A 262 -16.75 -22.48 9.47
C ARG A 262 -16.41 -22.68 10.94
N LEU A 263 -17.14 -22.02 11.83
CA LEU A 263 -16.95 -22.15 13.27
C LEU A 263 -17.54 -23.47 13.75
N ILE A 264 -16.70 -24.32 14.34
CA ILE A 264 -17.10 -25.61 14.91
C ILE A 264 -16.82 -25.59 16.42
N THR A 265 -17.87 -25.68 17.23
CA THR A 265 -17.76 -25.81 18.70
C THR A 265 -18.79 -26.80 19.20
N ASP A 266 -18.45 -27.58 20.23
CA ASP A 266 -19.30 -28.63 20.80
C ASP A 266 -19.85 -29.61 19.74
N GLY A 267 -19.08 -29.87 18.69
CA GLY A 267 -19.47 -30.73 17.57
C GLY A 267 -20.48 -30.14 16.59
N HIS A 268 -20.86 -28.87 16.74
CA HIS A 268 -21.84 -28.18 15.89
C HIS A 268 -21.16 -27.14 14.98
N ASP A 269 -21.64 -27.04 13.74
CA ASP A 269 -21.22 -26.03 12.77
C ASP A 269 -22.15 -24.81 12.85
N HIS A 270 -21.56 -23.66 13.17
CA HIS A 270 -22.26 -22.38 13.33
C HIS A 270 -22.15 -21.47 12.10
N GLY A 271 -21.63 -21.99 10.99
CA GLY A 271 -21.43 -21.24 9.75
C GLY A 271 -20.21 -20.32 9.79
N VAL A 272 -20.15 -19.41 8.82
CA VAL A 272 -18.96 -18.61 8.55
C VAL A 272 -18.77 -17.48 9.56
N HIS A 273 -17.58 -17.42 10.14
CA HIS A 273 -17.13 -16.38 11.07
C HIS A 273 -15.81 -15.77 10.61
#